data_AF-A0A7C0WGZ2-F1
#
_entry.id   AF-A0A7C0WGZ2-F1
#
_cell.length_a   1.000
_cell.length_b   1.000
_cell.length_c   1.000
_cell.angle_alpha   90.00
_cell.angle_beta   90.00
_cell.angle_gamma   90.00
#
_symmetry.space_group_name_H-M   'P 1'
#
loop_
_entity.id
_entity.type
_entity.pdbx_description
1 polymer ?
#
loop_
_entity_poly.entity_id
_entity_poly.type
_entity_poly.pdbx_seq_one_letter_code
_entity_poly.pdbx_strand_id
1 'polypeptide(L)' 'MESEYLISRRGAGIYLTTSGEKAAETIIRRHRIAERLLKDLFQMEPEQYEKIACEFEHI' A
#
# COMPACT_ATOMS: atom_id res chain seq x y z
N MET A 1 10.56 10.45 5.58
CA MET A 1 9.30 10.88 4.91
C MET A 1 9.29 12.35 4.48
N GLU A 2 9.37 13.34 5.37
CA GLU A 2 9.50 14.77 4.93
C GLU A 2 10.87 15.05 4.31
N SER A 3 11.94 14.53 4.92
CA SER A 3 13.32 14.59 4.39
C SER A 3 13.50 13.91 3.03
N GLU A 4 12.59 12.99 2.70
CA GLU A 4 12.55 12.24 1.45
C GLU A 4 11.52 12.81 0.46
N TYR A 5 10.89 13.95 0.81
CA TYR A 5 9.88 14.61 0.00
C TYR A 5 8.68 13.72 -0.36
N LEU A 6 8.28 12.80 0.54
CA LEU A 6 7.10 11.94 0.36
C LEU A 6 5.84 12.53 0.99
N ILE A 7 5.99 13.30 2.07
CA ILE A 7 4.87 13.97 2.74
C ILE A 7 5.19 15.45 2.94
N SER A 8 4.14 16.26 3.07
CA SER A 8 4.22 17.64 3.50
C SER A 8 3.25 17.87 4.67
N ARG A 9 3.68 18.62 5.68
CA ARG A 9 2.82 19.05 6.78
C ARG A 9 2.31 20.46 6.56
N ARG A 10 1.01 20.66 6.79
CA ARG A 10 0.36 21.98 6.82
C ARG A 10 -0.45 22.07 8.11
N GLY A 11 0.09 22.75 9.11
CA GLY A 11 -0.46 22.74 10.47
C GLY A 11 -0.49 21.33 11.06
N ALA A 12 -1.68 20.86 11.44
CA ALA A 12 -1.89 19.50 11.93
C ALA A 12 -2.10 18.46 10.81
N GLY A 13 -2.28 18.87 9.56
CA GLY A 13 -2.53 17.98 8.44
C GLY A 13 -1.24 17.38 7.87
N ILE A 14 -1.31 16.11 7.46
CA ILE A 14 -0.29 15.40 6.70
C ILE A 14 -0.84 15.14 5.31
N TYR A 15 -0.12 15.56 4.28
CA TYR A 15 -0.51 15.41 2.88
C TYR A 15 0.60 14.68 2.14
N LEU A 16 0.22 13.73 1.29
CA LEU A 16 1.17 13.16 0.34
C LEU A 16 1.62 14.25 -0.64
N THR A 17 2.92 14.28 -0.94
CA THR A 17 3.41 15.02 -2.12
C THR A 17 3.10 14.20 -3.37
N THR A 18 3.31 14.76 -4.56
CA THR A 18 3.17 13.99 -5.82
C THR A 18 4.07 12.74 -5.86
N SER A 19 5.27 12.79 -5.27
CA SER A 19 6.14 11.61 -5.12
C SER A 19 5.60 10.63 -4.09
N GLY A 20 5.06 11.13 -2.97
CA GLY A 20 4.38 10.31 -1.97
C GLY A 20 3.16 9.57 -2.52
N GLU A 21 2.35 10.25 -3.32
CA GLU A 21 1.17 9.67 -3.98
C GLU A 21 1.57 8.54 -4.92
N LYS A 22 2.59 8.74 -5.76
CA LYS A 22 3.10 7.68 -6.66
C LYS A 22 3.65 6.47 -5.90
N ALA A 23 4.34 6.71 -4.79
CA ALA A 23 4.85 5.65 -3.93
C ALA A 23 3.69 4.87 -3.27
N ALA A 24 2.74 5.58 -2.67
CA ALA A 24 1.55 4.99 -2.05
C ALA A 24 0.70 4.21 -3.07
N GLU A 25 0.49 4.77 -4.27
CA GLU A 25 -0.23 4.10 -5.36
C GLU A 25 0.43 2.77 -5.73
N THR A 26 1.77 2.73 -5.80
CA THR A 26 2.50 1.50 -6.11
C THR A 26 2.28 0.43 -5.03
N ILE A 27 2.37 0.81 -3.76
CA ILE A 27 2.17 -0.08 -2.61
C ILE A 27 0.73 -0.62 -2.62
N ILE A 28 -0.28 0.26 -2.67
CA ILE A 28 -1.69 -0.15 -2.68
C ILE A 28 -2.02 -1.01 -3.90
N ARG A 29 -1.47 -0.70 -5.07
CA ARG A 29 -1.67 -1.52 -6.27
C ARG A 29 -1.12 -2.94 -6.07
N ARG A 30 0.08 -3.08 -5.48
CA ARG A 30 0.67 -4.40 -5.17
C ARG A 30 -0.18 -5.16 -4.16
N HIS A 31 -0.64 -4.49 -3.11
CA HIS A 31 -1.55 -5.07 -2.12
C HIS A 31 -2.79 -5.67 -2.79
N ARG A 32 -3.53 -4.87 -3.57
CA ARG A 32 -4.77 -5.31 -4.22
C ARG A 32 -4.53 -6.43 -5.21
N ILE A 33 -3.42 -6.43 -5.93
CA ILE A 33 -3.03 -7.51 -6.84
C ILE A 33 -2.73 -8.80 -6.05
N ALA A 34 -2.02 -8.71 -4.92
CA ALA A 34 -1.73 -9.85 -4.07
C ALA A 34 -3.02 -10.44 -3.46
N GLU A 35 -3.94 -9.61 -2.96
CA GLU A 35 -5.26 -10.08 -2.49
C GLU A 35 -6.01 -10.83 -3.60
N ARG A 36 -6.03 -10.29 -4.83
CA ARG A 36 -6.66 -10.96 -5.98
C ARG A 36 -6.01 -12.30 -6.29
N LEU A 37 -4.68 -12.35 -6.33
CA LEU A 37 -3.93 -13.59 -6.56
C LEU A 37 -4.27 -14.66 -5.51
N LEU A 38 -4.19 -14.30 -4.23
CA LEU A 38 -4.41 -15.19 -3.09
C LEU A 38 -5.86 -15.69 -3.04
N LYS A 39 -6.81 -14.80 -3.32
CA LYS A 39 -8.23 -15.18 -3.40
C LYS A 39 -8.52 -16.06 -4.61
N ASP A 40 -8.07 -15.68 -5.80
CA ASP A 40 -8.52 -16.29 -7.04
C ASP A 40 -7.83 -17.64 -7.31
N LEU A 41 -6.56 -17.79 -6.95
CA LEU A 41 -5.81 -19.03 -7.16
C LEU A 41 -5.78 -19.93 -5.94
N PHE A 42 -5.68 -19.35 -4.74
CA PHE A 42 -5.50 -20.11 -3.50
C PHE A 42 -6.77 -20.19 -2.64
N GLN A 43 -7.85 -19.50 -3.03
CA GLN A 43 -9.16 -19.51 -2.34
C GLN A 43 -9.06 -19.23 -0.84
N MET A 44 -8.13 -18.36 -0.45
CA MET A 44 -7.94 -17.96 0.94
C MET A 44 -9.10 -17.09 1.44
N GLU A 45 -9.37 -17.15 2.74
CA GLU A 45 -10.36 -16.29 3.40
C GLU A 45 -9.85 -14.85 3.55
N PRO A 46 -10.74 -13.84 3.61
CA PRO A 46 -10.39 -12.42 3.68
C PRO A 46 -9.36 -12.04 4.73
N GLU A 47 -9.52 -12.54 5.96
CA GLU A 47 -8.63 -12.22 7.07
C GLU A 47 -7.22 -12.80 6.86
N GLN A 48 -7.11 -13.88 6.08
CA GLN A 48 -5.83 -14.53 5.79
C GLN A 48 -5.10 -13.82 4.65
N TYR A 49 -5.79 -13.56 3.53
CA TYR A 49 -5.11 -12.97 2.38
C TYR A 49 -4.73 -11.51 2.59
N GLU A 50 -5.49 -10.74 3.40
CA GLU A 50 -5.18 -9.33 3.67
C GLU A 50 -3.83 -9.20 4.38
N LYS A 51 -3.60 -10.04 5.40
CA LYS A 51 -2.34 -10.06 6.15
C LYS A 51 -1.16 -10.41 5.25
N ILE A 52 -1.31 -11.43 4.39
CA ILE A 52 -0.26 -11.84 3.47
C ILE A 52 -0.01 -10.76 2.40
N ALA A 53 -1.07 -10.13 1.87
CA ALA A 53 -0.96 -9.04 0.90
C ALA A 53 -0.21 -7.83 1.47
N CYS A 54 -0.43 -7.52 2.75
CA CYS A 54 0.28 -6.47 3.49
C CYS A 54 1.78 -6.77 3.64
N GLU A 55 2.18 -8.03 3.79
CA GLU A 55 3.61 -8.39 3.76
C GLU A 55 4.18 -8.34 2.33
N PHE A 56 3.38 -8.75 1.33
CA PHE A 56 3.81 -8.82 -0.07
C PHE A 56 4.00 -7.46 -0.75
N GLU A 57 3.25 -6.42 -0.36
CA GLU A 57 3.30 -5.11 -1.02
C GLU A 57 4.68 -4.42 -0.92
N HIS A 58 5.52 -4.85 0.02
CA HIS A 58 6.82 -4.30 0.34
C HIS A 58 8.01 -5.00 -0.34
N ILE A 59 7.77 -6.06 -1.12
CA ILE A 59 8.79 -6.77 -1.92
C ILE A 59 9.11 -5.98 -3.20
#